data_AF-A0A0K1F1R1-F1
#
_entry.id   AF-A0A0K1F1R1-F1
#
_cell.length_a   1.000
_cell.length_b   1.000
_cell.length_c   1.000
_cell.angle_alpha   90.00
_cell.angle_beta   90.00
_cell.angle_gamma   90.00
#
_symmetry.space_group_name_H-M   'P 1'
#
loop_
_entity.id
_entity.type
_entity.pdbx_description
1 polymer ?
#
loop_
_entity_poly.entity_id
_entity_poly.type
_entity_poly.pdbx_seq_one_letter_code
_entity_poly.pdbx_strand_id
1 'polypeptide(L)' 'MSEATQKMLGLVAIIISIFLLMGGLYLPADFVAEPTQTALVILGVMLLLGGNVVMVVAHNDE' A
#
# COMPACT_ATOMS: atom_id res chain seq x y z
N MET A 1 -12.84 6.24 -15.22
CA MET A 1 -13.38 5.52 -14.04
C MET A 1 -14.30 6.48 -13.30
N SER A 2 -15.29 5.98 -12.55
CA SER A 2 -16.03 6.85 -11.64
C SER A 2 -15.13 7.22 -10.46
N GLU A 3 -15.30 8.44 -9.93
CA GLU A 3 -14.67 8.94 -8.71
C GLU A 3 -14.76 7.92 -7.55
N ALA A 4 -15.94 7.32 -7.34
CA ALA A 4 -16.16 6.29 -6.34
C ALA A 4 -15.26 5.06 -6.58
N THR A 5 -15.05 4.68 -7.84
CA THR A 5 -14.14 3.58 -8.19
C THR A 5 -12.68 3.93 -7.93
N GLN A 6 -12.25 5.17 -8.20
CA GLN A 6 -10.89 5.61 -7.90
C GLN A 6 -10.65 5.70 -6.38
N LYS A 7 -11.59 6.26 -5.62
CA LYS A 7 -11.54 6.30 -4.15
C LYS A 7 -11.48 4.88 -3.56
N MET A 8 -12.29 3.96 -4.08
CA MET A 8 -12.24 2.55 -3.66
C MET A 8 -10.89 1.90 -3.98
N LEU A 9 -10.33 2.16 -5.17
CA LEU A 9 -9.02 1.62 -5.56
C LEU A 9 -7.88 2.17 -4.69
N GLY A 10 -7.89 3.48 -4.40
CA GLY A 10 -6.94 4.11 -3.50
C GLY A 10 -7.04 3.54 -2.07
N LEU A 11 -8.26 3.36 -1.56
CA LEU A 11 -8.49 2.74 -0.26
C LEU A 11 -7.96 1.30 -0.19
N VAL A 12 -8.23 0.48 -1.20
CA VAL A 12 -7.74 -0.91 -1.27
C VAL A 12 -6.21 -0.94 -1.32
N ALA A 13 -5.59 -0.06 -2.11
CA ALA A 13 -4.13 0.08 -2.17
C ALA A 13 -3.54 0.41 -0.78
N ILE A 14 -4.17 1.33 -0.04
CA ILE A 14 -3.77 1.68 1.32
C ILE A 14 -3.93 0.50 2.27
N ILE A 15 -5.05 -0.24 2.22
CA ILE A 15 -5.26 -1.41 3.08
C ILE A 15 -4.19 -2.48 2.83
N ILE A 16 -3.93 -2.83 1.56
CA ILE A 16 -2.89 -3.80 1.19
C ILE A 16 -1.51 -3.33 1.66
N SER A 17 -1.22 -2.03 1.53
CA SER A 17 0.04 -1.46 1.99
C SER A 17 0.29 -1.69 3.49
N ILE A 18 -0.75 -1.58 4.31
CA ILE A 18 -0.64 -1.78 5.75
C ILE A 18 -0.28 -3.24 6.06
N PHE A 19 -0.89 -4.20 5.38
CA PHE A 19 -0.54 -5.62 5.55
C PHE A 19 0.90 -5.91 5.12
N LEU A 20 1.35 -5.32 4.01
CA LEU A 20 2.74 -5.46 3.54
C LEU A 20 3.74 -4.87 4.55
N LEU A 21 3.45 -3.68 5.09
CA LEU A 21 4.28 -3.03 6.10
C LEU A 21 4.28 -3.80 7.41
N MET A 22 3.12 -4.31 7.85
CA MET A 22 3.07 -5.17 9.03
C MET A 22 3.92 -6.43 8.83
N GLY A 23 3.83 -7.05 7.66
CA GLY A 23 4.67 -8.19 7.31
C GLY A 23 6.15 -7.84 7.31
N GLY A 24 6.55 -6.75 6.64
CA GLY A 24 7.96 -6.37 6.52
C GLY A 24 8.60 -5.88 7.82
N LEU A 25 7.84 -5.23 8.70
CA LEU A 25 8.37 -4.61 9.93
C LEU A 25 8.20 -5.47 11.20
N TYR A 26 7.22 -6.38 11.22
CA TYR A 26 6.86 -7.12 12.44
C TYR A 26 6.96 -8.64 12.31
N LEU A 27 7.13 -9.22 11.11
CA LEU A 27 7.45 -10.66 11.02
C LEU A 27 8.90 -10.91 11.50
N PRO A 28 9.12 -11.88 12.39
CA PRO A 28 10.47 -12.29 12.75
C PRO A 28 11.25 -12.82 11.55
N ALA A 29 12.58 -12.62 11.55
CA ALA A 29 13.47 -13.05 10.47
C ALA A 29 13.47 -14.58 10.24
N ASP A 30 13.07 -15.36 11.26
CA ASP A 30 12.94 -16.82 11.14
C ASP A 30 11.76 -17.25 10.24
N PHE A 31 10.77 -16.38 10.02
CA PHE A 31 9.61 -16.67 9.18
C PHE A 31 9.84 -16.27 7.71
N VAL A 32 10.63 -15.24 7.47
CA VAL A 32 10.79 -14.61 6.16
C VAL A 32 12.23 -14.13 6.00
N ALA A 33 12.89 -14.53 4.90
CA ALA A 33 14.25 -14.10 4.62
C ALA A 33 14.38 -12.57 4.52
N GLU A 34 15.52 -12.03 4.95
CA GLU A 34 15.80 -10.59 4.99
C GLU A 34 15.54 -9.84 3.67
N PRO A 35 15.88 -10.39 2.47
CA PRO A 35 15.54 -9.73 1.20
C PRO A 35 14.02 -9.59 0.99
N THR A 36 13.25 -10.59 1.44
CA THR A 36 11.80 -10.60 1.33
C THR A 36 11.16 -9.63 2.32
N GLN A 37 11.69 -9.50 3.54
CA GLN A 37 11.28 -8.45 4.48
C GLN A 37 11.50 -7.05 3.89
N THR A 38 12.69 -6.82 3.31
CA THR A 38 13.01 -5.55 2.66
C THR A 38 12.06 -5.26 1.50
N ALA A 39 11.76 -6.26 0.67
CA ALA A 39 10.81 -6.11 -0.43
C ALA A 39 9.39 -5.80 0.08
N LEU A 40 8.92 -6.45 1.14
CA LEU A 40 7.62 -6.19 1.76
C LEU A 40 7.50 -4.73 2.22
N VAL A 41 8.55 -4.19 2.87
CA VAL A 41 8.57 -2.79 3.30
C VAL A 41 8.54 -1.84 2.09
N ILE A 42 9.42 -2.05 1.10
CA ILE A 42 9.49 -1.18 -0.08
C ILE A 42 8.16 -1.17 -0.85
N LEU A 43 7.60 -2.36 -1.10
CA LEU A 43 6.31 -2.47 -1.80
C LEU A 43 5.18 -1.86 -0.97
N GLY A 44 5.17 -2.06 0.34
CA GLY A 44 4.22 -1.43 1.25
C GLY A 44 4.27 0.09 1.17
N VAL A 45 5.45 0.70 1.27
CA VAL A 45 5.61 2.15 1.16
C VAL A 45 5.15 2.67 -0.21
N MET A 46 5.54 2.00 -1.29
CA MET A 46 5.15 2.39 -2.65
C MET A 46 3.64 2.35 -2.85
N LEU A 47 2.98 1.29 -2.38
CA LEU A 47 1.52 1.15 -2.44
C LEU A 47 0.81 2.19 -1.57
N LEU A 48 1.36 2.51 -0.39
CA LEU A 48 0.79 3.53 0.48
C LEU A 48 0.83 4.91 -0.19
N LEU A 49 2.00 5.29 -0.73
CA LEU A 49 2.14 6.55 -1.47
C LEU A 49 1.23 6.58 -2.70
N GLY A 50 1.23 5.51 -3.50
CA GLY A 50 0.39 5.40 -4.69
C GLY A 50 -1.10 5.48 -4.37
N GLY A 51 -1.57 4.77 -3.34
CA GLY A 51 -2.97 4.80 -2.92
C GLY A 51 -3.43 6.19 -2.45
N ASN A 52 -2.56 6.91 -1.72
CA ASN A 52 -2.84 8.29 -1.32
C ASN A 52 -2.86 9.25 -2.52
N VAL A 53 -1.95 9.10 -3.48
CA VAL A 53 -1.97 9.88 -4.73
C VAL A 53 -3.27 9.64 -5.50
N VAL A 54 -3.71 8.39 -5.62
CA VAL A 54 -4.99 8.04 -6.28
C VAL A 54 -6.17 8.69 -5.56
N MET A 55 -6.20 8.69 -4.23
CA MET A 55 -7.25 9.37 -3.44
C MET A 55 -7.28 10.88 -3.68
N VAL A 56 -6.11 11.53 -3.75
CA VAL A 56 -6.00 12.97 -4.02
C VAL A 56 -6.45 13.30 -5.45
N VAL A 57 -6.00 12.52 -6.44
CA VAL A 57 -6.42 12.71 -7.84
C VAL A 57 -7.93 12.55 -7.98
N ALA A 58 -8.50 11.50 -7.39
CA ALA A 58 -9.94 11.26 -7.41
C ALA A 58 -10.78 12.40 -6.82
N HIS A 59 -10.22 13.17 -5.88
CA HIS A 59 -10.90 14.32 -5.30
C HIS A 59 -10.73 15.61 -6.12
N ASN A 60 -9.63 15.76 -6.86
CA ASN A 60 -9.39 16.94 -7.70
C ASN A 60 -10.06 16.87 -9.08
N ASP A 61 -10.57 15.70 -9.46
CA ASP A 61 -11.34 15.49 -10.70
C ASP A 61 -12.83 15.92 -10.56
N GLU A 62 -13.25 16.43 -9.39
CA GLU A 62 -14.55 17.09 -9.11
C GLU A 62 -14.52 18.61 -9.40
#